data_AF-A0A7H0H1K3-F1
#
_entry.id   AF-A0A7H0H1K3-F1
#
_cell.length_a   1.000
_cell.length_b   1.000
_cell.length_c   1.000
_cell.angle_alpha   90.00
_cell.angle_beta   90.00
_cell.angle_gamma   90.00
#
_symmetry.space_group_name_H-M   'P 1'
#
loop_
_entity.id
_entity.type
_entity.pdbx_description
1 polymer ?
#
loop_
_entity_poly.entity_id
_entity_poly.type
_entity_poly.pdbx_seq_one_letter_code
_entity_poly.pdbx_strand_id
1 'polypeptide(L)'
;MKPDSPPTFSHLLREGDRFTDRDIMKVLNIGHPALKRRELDPSLFTVGELLRLATLIGRPIAEVMKVVLAEVARNDEATQQRAAAVEQVAGRKYHRRPPSGA
;
A
#
# COMPACT_ATOMS: atom_id res chain seq x y z
N MET A 1 21.81 -15.42 15.41
CA MET A 1 20.86 -15.30 14.27
C MET A 1 20.11 -14.01 14.46
N LYS A 2 20.30 -13.01 13.58
CA LYS A 2 19.52 -11.77 13.66
C LYS A 2 18.06 -12.14 13.38
N PRO A 3 17.07 -11.58 14.08
CA PRO A 3 15.69 -11.73 13.62
C PRO A 3 15.64 -11.03 12.26
N ASP A 4 15.53 -11.81 11.20
CA ASP A 4 15.44 -11.28 9.83
C ASP A 4 14.25 -10.33 9.80
N SER A 5 14.53 -9.03 9.73
CA SER A 5 13.51 -8.03 9.45
C SER A 5 12.71 -8.52 8.24
N PRO A 6 11.37 -8.53 8.30
CA PRO A 6 10.56 -9.00 7.19
C PRO A 6 11.00 -8.26 5.91
N PRO A 7 11.17 -8.99 4.79
CA PRO A 7 11.66 -8.42 3.55
C PRO A 7 10.79 -7.22 3.16
N THR A 8 11.42 -6.17 2.66
CA THR A 8 10.68 -4.99 2.19
C THR A 8 9.84 -5.34 0.97
N PHE A 9 8.78 -4.59 0.70
CA PHE A 9 7.97 -4.73 -0.50
C PHE A 9 8.83 -4.56 -1.75
N SER A 10 9.78 -3.63 -1.73
CA SER A 10 10.75 -3.48 -2.81
C SER A 10 11.62 -4.73 -2.98
N HIS A 11 12.16 -5.32 -1.91
CA HIS A 11 12.90 -6.59 -2.01
C HIS A 11 12.03 -7.73 -2.55
N LEU A 12 10.77 -7.82 -2.11
CA LEU A 12 9.82 -8.81 -2.59
C LEU A 12 9.57 -8.67 -4.09
N LEU A 13 9.39 -7.44 -4.57
CA LEU A 13 9.13 -7.13 -5.97
C LEU A 13 10.36 -7.37 -6.85
N ARG A 14 11.57 -7.20 -6.30
CA ARG A 14 12.86 -7.35 -7.00
C ARG A 14 13.54 -8.69 -6.78
N GLU A 15 12.87 -9.61 -6.10
CA GLU A 15 13.44 -10.91 -5.79
C GLU A 15 13.87 -11.68 -7.05
N GLY A 16 15.17 -11.96 -7.13
CA GLY A 16 15.78 -12.67 -8.25
C GLY A 16 15.86 -11.87 -9.55
N ASP A 17 15.69 -10.55 -9.52
CA ASP A 17 15.78 -9.64 -10.67
C ASP A 17 14.96 -10.09 -11.90
N ARG A 18 13.84 -10.78 -11.64
CA ARG A 18 13.02 -11.43 -12.68
C ARG A 18 12.25 -10.46 -13.57
N PHE A 19 11.96 -9.26 -13.07
CA PHE A 19 11.12 -8.27 -13.75
C PHE A 19 11.76 -6.89 -13.71
N THR A 20 11.77 -6.24 -14.86
CA THR A 20 12.25 -4.86 -14.99
C THR A 20 11.17 -3.86 -14.58
N ASP A 21 11.56 -2.60 -14.36
CA ASP A 21 10.60 -1.50 -14.15
C ASP A 21 9.60 -1.42 -15.30
N ARG A 22 10.03 -1.72 -16.53
CA ARG A 22 9.16 -1.70 -17.71
C ARG A 22 8.06 -2.75 -17.63
N ASP A 23 8.38 -3.94 -17.16
CA ASP A 23 7.40 -5.02 -17.00
C ASP A 23 6.37 -4.68 -15.93
N ILE A 24 6.85 -4.17 -14.80
CA ILE A 24 6.01 -3.76 -13.67
C ILE A 24 5.11 -2.59 -14.08
N MET A 25 5.66 -1.57 -14.76
CA MET A 25 4.89 -0.45 -15.31
C MET A 25 3.82 -0.93 -16.28
N LYS A 26 4.12 -1.89 -17.14
CA LYS A 26 3.16 -2.47 -18.10
C LYS A 26 2.03 -3.20 -17.39
N VAL A 27 2.33 -4.02 -16.38
CA VAL A 27 1.33 -4.76 -15.59
C VAL A 27 0.39 -3.82 -14.83
N LEU A 28 0.95 -2.73 -14.30
CA LEU A 28 0.21 -1.76 -13.50
C LEU A 28 -0.46 -0.66 -14.34
N ASN A 29 -0.05 -0.49 -15.60
CA ASN A 29 -0.42 0.63 -16.46
C ASN A 29 -0.08 1.99 -15.82
N ILE A 30 1.14 2.15 -15.31
CA ILE A 30 1.62 3.38 -14.67
C ILE A 30 2.99 3.80 -15.22
N GLY A 31 3.33 5.08 -15.03
CA GLY A 31 4.66 5.62 -15.37
C GLY A 31 5.71 5.38 -14.27
N HIS A 32 6.98 5.57 -14.64
CA HIS A 32 8.13 5.31 -13.77
C HIS A 32 8.12 6.13 -12.47
N PRO A 33 7.80 7.45 -12.47
CA PRO A 33 7.73 8.22 -11.23
C PRO A 33 6.68 7.69 -10.25
N ALA A 34 5.53 7.23 -10.78
CA ALA A 34 4.47 6.65 -9.97
C ALA A 34 4.91 5.31 -9.38
N LEU A 35 5.61 4.47 -10.16
CA LEU A 35 6.18 3.22 -9.65
C LEU A 35 7.15 3.50 -8.50
N LYS A 36 8.13 4.39 -8.68
CA LYS A 36 9.13 4.70 -7.63
C LYS A 36 8.50 5.24 -6.35
N ARG A 37 7.51 6.13 -6.48
CA ARG A 37 6.76 6.64 -5.33
C ARG A 37 6.05 5.51 -4.56
N ARG A 38 5.45 4.56 -5.26
CA ARG A 38 4.73 3.44 -4.63
C ARG A 38 5.66 2.34 -4.13
N GLU A 39 6.86 2.20 -4.69
CA GLU A 39 7.91 1.34 -4.13
C GLU A 39 8.42 1.88 -2.78
N LEU A 40 8.44 3.21 -2.60
CA LEU A 40 8.79 3.86 -1.33
C LEU A 40 7.64 3.83 -0.31
N ASP A 41 6.39 3.88 -0.79
CA ASP A 41 5.19 3.77 0.04
C ASP A 41 4.20 2.77 -0.59
N PRO A 42 4.27 1.48 -0.20
CA PRO A 42 3.39 0.45 -0.73
C PRO A 42 1.92 0.61 -0.35
N SER A 43 1.57 1.50 0.60
CA SER A 43 0.17 1.79 0.93
C SER A 43 -0.58 2.47 -0.21
N LEU A 44 0.15 3.01 -1.19
CA LEU A 44 -0.40 3.67 -2.36
C LEU A 44 -0.86 2.70 -3.46
N PHE A 45 -0.60 1.39 -3.31
CA PHE A 45 -1.15 0.39 -4.20
C PHE A 45 -2.59 0.05 -3.83
N THR A 46 -3.45 -0.01 -4.84
CA THR A 46 -4.76 -0.62 -4.69
C THR A 46 -4.64 -2.13 -4.54
N VAL A 47 -5.65 -2.76 -3.92
CA VAL A 47 -5.71 -4.24 -3.82
C VAL A 47 -5.64 -4.91 -5.19
N GLY A 48 -6.28 -4.33 -6.22
CA GLY A 48 -6.25 -4.85 -7.59
C GLY A 48 -4.87 -4.74 -8.26
N GLU A 49 -4.05 -3.76 -7.88
CA GLU A 49 -2.65 -3.67 -8.33
C GLU A 49 -1.79 -4.69 -7.59
N LEU A 50 -1.97 -4.85 -6.28
CA LEU A 50 -1.26 -5.86 -5.50
C LEU A 50 -1.56 -7.28 -5.98
N LEU A 51 -2.81 -7.57 -6.37
CA LEU A 51 -3.19 -8.85 -6.99
C LEU A 51 -2.44 -9.10 -8.30
N ARG A 52 -2.34 -8.08 -9.16
CA ARG A 52 -1.58 -8.19 -10.43
C ARG A 52 -0.09 -8.43 -10.18
N LEU A 53 0.49 -7.73 -9.19
CA LEU A 53 1.89 -7.93 -8.80
C LEU A 53 2.12 -9.30 -8.18
N ALA A 54 1.22 -9.77 -7.31
CA ALA A 54 1.28 -11.09 -6.70
C ALA A 54 1.28 -12.19 -7.77
N THR A 55 0.40 -12.09 -8.76
CA THR A 55 0.36 -12.98 -9.93
C THR A 55 1.66 -12.90 -10.74
N LEU A 56 2.19 -11.70 -11.00
CA LEU A 56 3.44 -11.52 -11.74
C LEU A 56 4.62 -12.21 -11.04
N ILE A 57 4.78 -11.98 -9.73
CA ILE A 57 5.90 -12.54 -8.96
C ILE A 57 5.70 -14.01 -8.56
N GLY A 58 4.51 -14.57 -8.81
CA GLY A 58 4.16 -15.95 -8.45
C GLY A 58 4.04 -16.18 -6.95
N ARG A 59 3.55 -15.19 -6.19
CA ARG A 59 3.35 -15.30 -4.74
C ARG A 59 1.88 -15.17 -4.34
N PRO A 60 1.44 -15.79 -3.23
CA PRO A 60 0.10 -15.58 -2.70
C PRO A 60 -0.13 -14.11 -2.31
N ILE A 61 -1.28 -13.56 -2.65
CA ILE A 61 -1.64 -12.18 -2.28
C ILE A 61 -1.58 -11.95 -0.77
N ALA A 62 -1.88 -12.96 0.05
CA ALA A 62 -1.78 -12.86 1.51
C ALA A 62 -0.35 -12.57 1.99
N GLU A 63 0.67 -13.15 1.35
CA GLU A 63 2.08 -12.87 1.67
C GLU A 63 2.45 -11.44 1.29
N VAL A 64 2.04 -11.01 0.09
CA VAL A 64 2.28 -9.64 -0.39
C VAL A 64 1.63 -8.61 0.54
N MET A 65 0.36 -8.83 0.89
CA MET A 65 -0.38 -7.95 1.81
C MET A 65 0.26 -7.90 3.20
N LYS A 66 0.76 -9.03 3.72
CA LYS A 66 1.47 -9.08 5.00
C LYS A 66 2.70 -8.17 5.00
N VAL A 67 3.48 -8.20 3.92
CA VAL A 67 4.66 -7.35 3.76
C VAL A 67 4.29 -5.87 3.67
N VAL A 68 3.28 -5.54 2.84
CA VAL A 68 2.77 -4.17 2.72
C VAL A 68 2.33 -3.65 4.09
N LEU A 69 1.47 -4.38 4.81
CA LEU A 69 0.98 -3.96 6.13
C LEU A 69 2.12 -3.78 7.14
N ALA A 70 3.12 -4.66 7.13
CA ALA A 70 4.29 -4.54 7.98
C ALA A 70 5.15 -3.30 7.66
N GLU A 71 5.21 -2.85 6.40
CA GLU A 71 5.85 -1.58 6.06
C GLU A 71 5.03 -0.36 6.45
N VAL A 72 3.73 -0.40 6.20
CA VAL A 72 2.82 0.67 6.60
C VAL A 72 2.89 0.91 8.10
N ALA A 73 2.96 -0.16 8.89
CA ALA A 73 3.09 -0.08 10.35
C ALA A 73 4.44 0.46 10.82
N ARG A 74 5.51 0.32 10.02
CA ARG A 74 6.84 0.90 10.32
C ARG A 74 6.94 2.38 9.97
N ASN A 75 6.01 2.89 9.16
CA ASN A 75 5.93 4.30 8.84
C ASN A 75 5.13 5.03 9.94
N ASP A 76 5.81 5.33 11.04
CA ASP A 76 5.22 5.94 12.24
C ASP A 76 4.54 7.28 11.95
N GLU A 77 5.16 8.11 11.11
CA GLU A 77 4.63 9.44 10.75
C GLU A 77 3.29 9.31 9.99
N ALA A 78 3.24 8.48 8.96
CA ALA A 78 2.01 8.25 8.21
C ALA A 78 0.93 7.55 9.07
N THR A 79 1.34 6.72 10.03
CA THR A 79 0.42 6.05 10.97
C THR A 79 -0.19 7.05 11.95
N GLN A 80 0.59 7.97 12.50
CA GLN A 80 0.10 9.04 13.37
C GLN A 80 -0.85 10.00 12.64
N GLN A 81 -0.51 10.41 11.41
CA GLN A 81 -1.39 11.25 10.59
C GLN A 81 -2.73 10.57 10.29
N ARG A 82 -2.71 9.27 9.97
CA ARG A 82 -3.93 8.47 9.77
C ARG A 82 -4.77 8.38 11.06
N ALA A 83 -4.14 8.12 12.20
CA ALA A 83 -4.83 8.06 13.49
C ALA A 83 -5.53 9.38 13.84
N ALA A 84 -4.82 10.51 13.66
CA ALA A 84 -5.39 11.84 13.89
C ALA A 84 -6.59 12.12 12.97
N ALA A 85 -6.52 11.74 11.69
CA ALA A 85 -7.63 11.91 10.75
C ALA A 85 -8.85 11.04 11.14
N VAL A 86 -8.63 9.81 11.60
CA VAL A 86 -9.71 8.95 12.09
C VAL A 86 -10.36 9.53 13.35
N GLU A 87 -9.57 10.02 14.30
CA GLU A 87 -10.07 10.65 15.54
C GLU A 87 -10.92 11.89 15.25
N GLN A 88 -10.48 12.74 14.33
CA GLN A 88 -11.22 13.92 13.87
C GLN A 88 -12.60 13.59 13.30
N VAL A 89 -12.82 12.39 12.79
CA VAL A 89 -14.11 11.95 12.20
C VAL A 89 -14.92 11.15 13.21
N ALA A 90 -14.30 10.23 13.95
CA ALA A 90 -14.99 9.40 14.94
C ALA A 90 -15.63 10.22 16.06
N GLY A 91 -15.04 11.37 16.42
CA GLY A 91 -15.61 12.31 17.39
C GLY A 91 -16.74 13.20 16.85
N ARG A 92 -17.02 13.19 15.54
CA ARG A 92 -18.07 14.05 14.96
C ARG A 92 -19.45 13.48 15.22
N LYS A 93 -20.27 14.23 15.95
CA LYS A 93 -21.71 14.00 16.00
C LYS A 93 -22.34 14.57 14.73
N TYR A 94 -22.68 13.70 13.79
CA TYR A 94 -23.43 14.09 12.60
C TYR A 94 -24.89 14.33 12.99
N HIS A 95 -25.28 15.59 13.07
CA HIS A 95 -26.69 15.96 13.14
C HIS A 95 -27.27 15.92 11.72
N ARG A 96 -28.33 15.13 11.53
CA ARG A 96 -29.05 15.07 10.26
C ARG A 96 -29.55 16.47 9.92
N ARG A 97 -29.04 17.06 8.84
CA ARG A 97 -29.52 18.37 8.37
C ARG A 97 -31.00 18.21 8.01
N PRO A 98 -31.93 19.02 8.58
CA PRO A 98 -33.33 18.94 8.21
C PRO A 98 -33.44 19.20 6.70
N PRO A 99 -34.35 18.52 5.99
CA PRO A 99 -34.57 18.77 4.58
C PRO A 99 -34.91 20.26 4.39
N SER A 100 -34.20 20.92 3.49
CA SER A 100 -34.47 22.31 3.14
C SER A 100 -35.75 22.35 2.31
N GLY A 101 -36.87 22.61 2.96
CA GLY A 101 -38.17 22.79 2.30
C GLY A 101 -39.29 22.05 3.01
N ALA A 102 -39.91 22.71 3.98
CA ALA A 102 -41.29 22.49 4.42
C ALA A 102 -41.95 23.87 4.55
#